data_AF-A0A9D6B4G7-F1
#
_entry.id   AF-A0A9D6B4G7-F1
#
_cell.length_a   1.000
_cell.length_b   1.000
_cell.length_c   1.000
_cell.angle_alpha   90.00
_cell.angle_beta   90.00
_cell.angle_gamma   90.00
#
_symmetry.space_group_name_H-M   'P 1'
#
loop_
_entity.id
_entity.type
_entity.pdbx_description
1 polymer ?
#
loop_
_entity_poly.entity_id
_entity_poly.type
_entity_poly.pdbx_seq_one_letter_code
_entity_poly.pdbx_strand_id
1 'polypeptide(L)'
;MKSLDELRPTHIVKGVEGITPSSLDRNGLGTSAIKAIAFDVDGTLMGHHEINVEHDVYRALNDLAEASYKLYIISNAYGDRVDELKDMFEYNGVKARVVTPQYVTPAGESPKKYRKPHTAMIEDVAANAGGSVLMVGDQMIKDVLSANRADMPSVLVPRRGDGDDPRVKYLQRPLEAAARKHFGLPRTQEEYPVDLKTV
;
A
#
# COMPACT_ATOMS: atom_id res chain seq x y z
N MET A 1 16.59 2.84 18.58
CA MET A 1 15.82 1.60 18.40
C MET A 1 14.46 2.04 17.86
N LYS A 2 14.09 1.66 16.63
CA LYS A 2 12.74 1.96 16.11
C LYS A 2 11.73 1.29 17.04
N SER A 3 10.69 2.01 17.49
CA SER A 3 9.68 1.37 18.34
C SER A 3 9.00 0.29 17.51
N LEU A 4 8.75 -0.88 18.09
CA LEU A 4 7.91 -1.90 17.44
C LEU A 4 6.57 -1.27 17.01
N ASP A 5 6.06 -0.31 17.79
CA ASP A 5 4.80 0.41 17.51
C ASP A 5 4.76 1.10 16.15
N GLU A 6 5.91 1.53 15.60
CA GLU A 6 5.95 2.09 14.24
C GLU A 6 5.55 1.05 13.16
N LEU A 7 5.52 -0.24 13.50
CA LEU A 7 5.06 -1.31 12.60
C LEU A 7 3.58 -1.66 12.79
N ARG A 8 2.86 -1.04 13.73
CA ARG A 8 1.44 -1.33 13.94
C ARG A 8 0.61 -0.67 12.82
N PRO A 9 -0.14 -1.44 12.01
CA PRO A 9 -1.04 -0.86 11.04
C PRO A 9 -2.23 -0.21 11.74
N THR A 10 -2.86 0.77 11.08
CA THR A 10 -4.09 1.38 11.61
C THR A 10 -5.28 0.44 11.41
N HIS A 11 -5.34 -0.21 10.25
CA HIS A 11 -6.41 -1.12 9.87
C HIS A 11 -5.89 -2.40 9.22
N ILE A 12 -6.73 -3.42 9.19
CA ILE A 12 -6.51 -4.67 8.45
C ILE A 12 -7.75 -5.05 7.66
N VAL A 13 -7.54 -5.76 6.54
CA VAL A 13 -8.62 -6.33 5.72
C VAL A 13 -8.08 -7.48 4.87
N LYS A 14 -8.94 -8.41 4.47
CA LYS A 14 -8.58 -9.62 3.72
C LYS A 14 -8.12 -9.38 2.29
N GLY A 15 -8.39 -8.21 1.73
CA GLY A 15 -7.98 -7.83 0.39
C GLY A 15 -8.41 -6.40 0.08
N VAL A 16 -7.88 -5.86 -1.01
CA VAL A 16 -8.22 -4.52 -1.50
C VAL A 16 -9.71 -4.39 -1.81
N GLU A 17 -10.37 -5.47 -2.20
CA GLU A 17 -11.81 -5.57 -2.45
C GLU A 17 -12.66 -5.32 -1.21
N GLY A 18 -12.12 -5.56 -0.02
CA GLY A 18 -12.77 -5.22 1.25
C GLY A 18 -12.65 -3.73 1.61
N ILE A 19 -11.90 -2.94 0.82
CA ILE A 19 -11.75 -1.49 0.97
C ILE A 19 -12.76 -0.81 0.04
N THR A 20 -13.96 -0.62 0.56
CA THR A 20 -15.06 0.07 -0.13
C THR A 20 -15.26 1.48 0.44
N PRO A 21 -15.90 2.40 -0.29
CA PRO A 21 -16.27 3.71 0.26
C PRO A 21 -17.03 3.59 1.59
N SER A 22 -18.00 2.67 1.67
CA SER A 22 -18.77 2.42 2.89
C SER A 22 -17.94 1.82 4.02
N SER A 23 -16.96 0.95 3.74
CA SER A 23 -16.07 0.46 4.80
C SER A 23 -15.14 1.56 5.31
N LEU A 24 -14.67 2.46 4.45
CA LEU A 24 -13.87 3.62 4.83
C LEU A 24 -14.65 4.58 5.71
N ASP A 25 -15.87 4.95 5.32
CA ASP A 25 -16.74 5.84 6.11
C ASP A 25 -17.02 5.29 7.50
N ARG A 26 -17.35 3.99 7.60
CA ARG A 26 -17.60 3.31 8.90
C ARG A 26 -16.37 3.31 9.82
N ASN A 27 -15.17 3.42 9.27
CA ASN A 27 -13.91 3.48 10.01
C ASN A 27 -13.35 4.92 10.14
N GLY A 28 -14.15 5.95 9.82
CA GLY A 28 -13.72 7.35 9.94
C GLY A 28 -12.70 7.79 8.89
N LEU A 29 -12.55 7.02 7.82
CA LEU A 29 -11.66 7.26 6.68
C LEU A 29 -12.42 7.78 5.45
N GLY A 30 -13.55 8.45 5.66
CA GLY A 30 -14.29 9.08 4.58
C GLY A 30 -13.50 10.17 3.85
N THR A 31 -14.05 10.70 2.76
CA THR A 31 -13.40 11.75 1.93
C THR A 31 -13.16 13.08 2.65
N SER A 32 -13.77 13.29 3.83
CA SER A 32 -13.47 14.41 4.72
C SER A 32 -12.16 14.21 5.49
N ALA A 33 -11.79 12.97 5.78
CA ALA A 33 -10.60 12.60 6.55
C ALA A 33 -9.38 12.32 5.65
N ILE A 34 -9.57 11.54 4.58
CA ILE A 34 -8.51 11.24 3.60
C ILE A 34 -8.89 11.73 2.20
N LYS A 35 -7.90 12.18 1.43
CA LYS A 35 -8.09 12.68 0.06
C LYS A 35 -7.58 11.72 -1.00
N ALA A 36 -6.67 10.84 -0.62
CA ALA A 36 -6.05 9.88 -1.53
C ALA A 36 -5.86 8.52 -0.87
N ILE A 37 -5.81 7.51 -1.72
CA ILE A 37 -5.46 6.14 -1.34
C ILE A 37 -4.27 5.74 -2.20
N ALA A 38 -3.19 5.33 -1.54
CA ALA A 38 -1.95 4.90 -2.16
C ALA A 38 -1.79 3.40 -1.98
N PHE A 39 -1.67 2.67 -3.09
CA PHE A 39 -1.53 1.22 -3.08
C PHE A 39 -0.11 0.80 -3.42
N ASP A 40 0.45 -0.10 -2.62
CA ASP A 40 1.53 -0.96 -3.08
C ASP A 40 1.05 -1.89 -4.22
N VAL A 41 1.98 -2.50 -4.97
CA VAL A 41 1.65 -3.37 -6.10
C VAL A 41 1.94 -4.83 -5.78
N ASP A 42 3.22 -5.19 -5.73
CA ASP A 42 3.68 -6.58 -5.65
C ASP A 42 3.42 -7.16 -4.26
N GLY A 43 2.49 -8.11 -4.17
CA GLY A 43 1.98 -8.66 -2.92
C GLY A 43 0.70 -7.99 -2.43
N THR A 44 0.27 -6.89 -3.05
CA THR A 44 -0.90 -6.09 -2.61
C THR A 44 -2.03 -6.12 -3.63
N LEU A 45 -1.78 -5.60 -4.83
CA LEU A 45 -2.75 -5.58 -5.94
C LEU A 45 -2.62 -6.83 -6.83
N MET A 46 -1.45 -7.47 -6.83
CA MET A 46 -1.14 -8.66 -7.61
C MET A 46 -0.04 -9.48 -6.94
N GLY A 47 0.21 -10.71 -7.39
CA GLY A 47 1.40 -11.45 -6.97
C GLY A 47 2.69 -10.81 -7.48
N HIS A 48 3.79 -11.08 -6.79
CA HIS A 48 5.10 -10.53 -7.13
C HIS A 48 5.54 -10.87 -8.55
N HIS A 49 5.79 -9.84 -9.38
CA HIS A 49 6.11 -9.95 -10.82
C HIS A 49 5.05 -10.66 -11.67
N GLU A 50 3.81 -10.76 -11.20
CA GLU A 50 2.72 -11.11 -12.09
C GLU A 50 2.49 -9.96 -13.10
N ILE A 51 1.87 -10.32 -14.22
CA ILE A 51 1.55 -9.37 -15.32
C ILE A 51 0.08 -8.98 -15.35
N ASN A 52 -0.76 -9.67 -14.56
CA ASN A 52 -2.20 -9.46 -14.53
C ASN A 52 -2.66 -9.15 -13.11
N VAL A 53 -3.49 -8.13 -12.97
CA VAL A 53 -4.27 -7.86 -11.76
C VAL A 53 -5.65 -8.49 -11.95
N GLU A 54 -6.19 -9.09 -10.90
CA GLU A 54 -7.52 -9.71 -10.94
C GLU A 54 -8.61 -8.66 -11.21
N HIS A 55 -9.67 -9.07 -11.92
CA HIS A 55 -10.73 -8.15 -12.32
C HIS A 55 -11.44 -7.48 -11.13
N ASP A 56 -11.61 -8.19 -10.02
CA ASP A 56 -12.26 -7.67 -8.83
C ASP A 56 -11.41 -6.59 -8.12
N VAL A 57 -10.08 -6.65 -8.24
CA VAL A 57 -9.19 -5.59 -7.76
C VAL A 57 -9.40 -4.33 -8.58
N TYR A 58 -9.49 -4.43 -9.91
CA TYR A 58 -9.79 -3.26 -10.76
C TYR A 58 -11.15 -2.65 -10.45
N ARG A 59 -12.18 -3.47 -10.20
CA ARG A 59 -13.50 -2.99 -9.77
C ARG A 59 -13.40 -2.21 -8.46
N ALA A 60 -12.74 -2.76 -7.45
CA ALA A 60 -12.55 -2.09 -6.16
C ALA A 60 -11.83 -0.73 -6.31
N LEU A 61 -10.79 -0.66 -7.14
CA LEU A 61 -10.13 0.60 -7.44
C LEU A 61 -11.08 1.61 -8.11
N ASN A 62 -11.84 1.18 -9.12
CA ASN A 62 -12.78 2.07 -9.80
C ASN A 62 -13.90 2.57 -8.88
N ASP A 63 -14.45 1.72 -8.01
CA ASP A 63 -15.46 2.12 -7.02
C ASP A 63 -14.93 3.21 -6.08
N LEU A 64 -13.65 3.14 -5.68
CA LEU A 64 -13.00 4.17 -4.87
C LEU A 64 -12.78 5.46 -5.67
N ALA A 65 -12.38 5.37 -6.94
CA ALA A 65 -12.24 6.54 -7.80
C ALA A 65 -13.59 7.26 -8.03
N GLU A 66 -14.67 6.50 -8.26
CA GLU A 66 -16.03 7.02 -8.42
C GLU A 66 -16.54 7.69 -7.15
N ALA A 67 -16.13 7.18 -5.98
CA ALA A 67 -16.35 7.82 -4.68
C ALA A 67 -15.45 9.05 -4.42
N SER A 68 -14.75 9.54 -5.44
CA SER A 68 -13.91 10.75 -5.41
C SER A 68 -12.61 10.64 -4.60
N TYR A 69 -12.12 9.43 -4.29
CA TYR A 69 -10.77 9.25 -3.78
C TYR A 69 -9.76 9.37 -4.93
N LYS A 70 -8.69 10.16 -4.73
CA LYS A 70 -7.56 10.16 -5.67
C LYS A 70 -6.73 8.90 -5.49
N LEU A 71 -6.52 8.15 -6.55
CA LEU A 71 -5.77 6.89 -6.48
C LEU A 71 -4.31 7.10 -6.87
N TYR A 72 -3.43 6.45 -6.13
CA TYR A 72 -2.00 6.43 -6.39
C TYR A 72 -1.46 5.01 -6.29
N ILE A 73 -0.43 4.73 -7.07
CA ILE A 73 0.34 3.51 -7.00
C ILE A 73 1.73 3.88 -6.46
N ILE A 74 2.12 3.34 -5.30
CA ILE A 74 3.44 3.55 -4.70
C ILE A 74 4.23 2.24 -4.76
N SER A 75 5.22 2.19 -5.65
CA SER A 75 6.05 1.01 -5.85
C SER A 75 7.54 1.32 -5.72
N ASN A 76 8.31 0.38 -5.17
CA ASN A 76 9.78 0.42 -5.19
C ASN A 76 10.36 -0.02 -6.56
N ALA A 77 9.56 0.03 -7.63
CA ALA A 77 9.97 -0.29 -9.01
C ALA A 77 10.95 0.74 -9.60
N TYR A 78 11.68 0.31 -10.63
CA TYR A 78 12.66 1.10 -11.38
C TYR A 78 12.71 0.64 -12.84
N GLY A 79 13.18 1.53 -13.72
CA GLY A 79 13.38 1.22 -15.14
C GLY A 79 12.06 0.85 -15.82
N ASP A 80 12.11 -0.13 -16.71
CA ASP A 80 10.99 -0.55 -17.55
C ASP A 80 9.74 -0.93 -16.75
N ARG A 81 9.92 -1.48 -15.53
CA ARG A 81 8.80 -1.81 -14.64
C ARG A 81 7.94 -0.60 -14.27
N VAL A 82 8.51 0.61 -14.28
CA VAL A 82 7.74 1.84 -14.00
C VAL A 82 6.72 2.10 -15.10
N ASP A 83 7.13 1.91 -16.35
CA ASP A 83 6.25 2.14 -17.50
C ASP A 83 5.25 0.99 -17.67
N GLU A 84 5.66 -0.26 -17.43
CA GLU A 84 4.72 -1.40 -17.34
C GLU A 84 3.59 -1.16 -16.34
N LEU A 85 3.89 -0.61 -15.16
CA LEU A 85 2.87 -0.31 -14.16
C LEU A 85 1.90 0.78 -14.64
N LYS A 86 2.41 1.83 -15.29
CA LYS A 86 1.55 2.89 -15.85
C LYS A 86 0.60 2.31 -16.90
N ASP A 87 1.16 1.59 -17.87
CA ASP A 87 0.40 1.00 -18.97
C ASP A 87 -0.65 0.01 -18.45
N MET A 88 -0.29 -0.80 -17.44
CA MET A 88 -1.19 -1.78 -16.84
C MET A 88 -2.43 -1.13 -16.20
N PHE A 89 -2.26 -0.06 -15.41
CA PHE A 89 -3.40 0.60 -14.76
C PHE A 89 -4.19 1.49 -15.74
N GLU A 90 -3.51 2.17 -16.66
CA GLU A 90 -4.15 3.00 -17.68
C GLU A 90 -4.99 2.17 -18.66
N TYR A 91 -4.46 1.05 -19.15
CA TYR A 91 -5.17 0.14 -20.07
C TYR A 91 -6.46 -0.41 -19.46
N ASN A 92 -6.48 -0.63 -18.15
CA ASN A 92 -7.65 -1.13 -17.42
C ASN A 92 -8.57 -0.02 -16.88
N GLY A 93 -8.38 1.22 -17.34
CA GLY A 93 -9.25 2.35 -17.01
C GLY A 93 -9.07 2.93 -15.61
N VAL A 94 -8.10 2.45 -14.84
CA VAL A 94 -7.82 2.96 -13.49
C VAL A 94 -6.97 4.23 -13.60
N LYS A 95 -7.58 5.38 -13.30
CA LYS A 95 -6.88 6.67 -13.25
C LYS A 95 -6.09 6.80 -11.94
N ALA A 96 -4.98 6.08 -11.84
CA ALA A 96 -4.06 6.18 -10.72
C ALA A 96 -2.70 6.76 -11.17
N ARG A 97 -2.14 7.66 -10.37
CA ARG A 97 -0.80 8.18 -10.61
C ARG A 97 0.25 7.25 -10.00
N VAL A 98 1.22 6.82 -10.79
CA VAL A 98 2.34 5.99 -10.33
C VAL A 98 3.44 6.86 -9.75
N VAL A 99 3.83 6.59 -8.51
CA VAL A 99 4.90 7.25 -7.77
C VAL A 99 5.94 6.20 -7.38
N THR A 100 7.17 6.42 -7.81
CA THR A 100 8.31 5.53 -7.54
C THR A 100 9.46 6.33 -6.94
N PRO A 101 10.51 5.68 -6.41
CA PRO A 101 11.62 6.42 -5.83
C PRO A 101 12.29 7.34 -6.84
N GLN A 102 12.34 6.98 -8.13
CA GLN A 102 12.89 7.84 -9.18
C GLN A 102 12.16 9.18 -9.28
N TYR A 103 10.85 9.18 -9.04
CA TYR A 103 10.01 10.38 -9.13
C TYR A 103 10.29 11.37 -7.99
N VAL A 104 10.52 10.88 -6.78
CA VAL A 104 10.69 11.71 -5.57
C VAL A 104 12.16 11.96 -5.21
N THR A 105 13.10 11.46 -6.01
CA THR A 105 14.54 11.61 -5.72
C THR A 105 15.04 12.97 -6.19
N PRO A 106 15.67 13.78 -5.32
CA PRO A 106 16.33 15.01 -5.72
C PRO A 106 17.43 14.76 -6.77
N ALA A 107 17.65 15.75 -7.63
CA ALA A 107 18.70 15.69 -8.64
C ALA A 107 20.08 15.42 -8.00
N GLY A 108 20.81 14.44 -8.53
CA GLY A 108 22.13 14.03 -8.04
C GLY A 108 22.10 12.99 -6.92
N GLU A 109 20.93 12.58 -6.42
CA GLU A 109 20.80 11.54 -5.41
C GLU A 109 20.47 10.16 -5.99
N SER A 110 20.76 9.11 -5.22
CA SER A 110 20.42 7.74 -5.61
C SER A 110 18.98 7.41 -5.24
N PRO A 111 18.14 6.99 -6.21
CA PRO A 111 16.76 6.61 -5.92
C PRO A 111 16.59 5.44 -4.96
N LYS A 112 17.64 4.64 -4.71
CA LYS A 112 17.59 3.54 -3.75
C LYS A 112 17.38 4.02 -2.31
N LYS A 113 17.77 5.26 -1.99
CA LYS A 113 17.58 5.85 -0.66
C LYS A 113 16.12 6.19 -0.35
N TYR A 114 15.32 6.40 -1.40
CA TYR A 114 13.92 6.84 -1.31
C TYR A 114 12.93 5.67 -1.47
N ARG A 115 13.41 4.42 -1.38
CA ARG A 115 12.55 3.24 -1.32
C ARG A 115 11.80 3.21 0.01
N LYS A 116 10.58 2.67 0.01
CA LYS A 116 9.89 2.30 1.26
C LYS A 116 10.84 1.48 2.15
N PRO A 117 11.00 1.82 3.44
CA PRO A 117 10.10 2.66 4.25
C PRO A 117 10.44 4.16 4.35
N HIS A 118 11.14 4.74 3.38
CA HIS A 118 11.23 6.20 3.28
C HIS A 118 9.84 6.83 3.07
N THR A 119 9.61 8.05 3.56
CA THR A 119 8.29 8.73 3.56
C THR A 119 8.01 9.53 2.29
N ALA A 120 9.06 10.04 1.61
CA ALA A 120 8.98 10.89 0.42
C ALA A 120 7.89 10.55 -0.61
N MET A 121 7.64 9.27 -0.91
CA MET A 121 6.57 8.91 -1.85
C MET A 121 5.17 9.18 -1.28
N ILE A 122 4.93 8.86 0.00
CA ILE A 122 3.66 9.16 0.67
C ILE A 122 3.49 10.67 0.84
N GLU A 123 4.56 11.39 1.19
CA GLU A 123 4.56 12.85 1.34
C GLU A 123 4.27 13.56 0.00
N ASP A 124 4.85 13.10 -1.11
CA ASP A 124 4.53 13.61 -2.46
C ASP A 124 3.06 13.39 -2.80
N VAL A 125 2.53 12.19 -2.52
CA VAL A 125 1.11 11.89 -2.72
C VAL A 125 0.24 12.79 -1.87
N ALA A 126 0.56 13.00 -0.60
CA ALA A 126 -0.20 13.85 0.31
C ALA A 126 -0.22 15.31 -0.18
N ALA A 127 0.94 15.83 -0.60
CA ALA A 127 1.07 17.17 -1.15
C ALA A 127 0.24 17.33 -2.44
N ASN A 128 0.28 16.36 -3.36
CA ASN A 128 -0.47 16.42 -4.61
C ASN A 128 -1.98 16.18 -4.42
N ALA A 129 -2.34 15.34 -3.46
CA ALA A 129 -3.73 15.10 -3.09
C ALA A 129 -4.35 16.32 -2.39
N GLY A 130 -3.54 17.09 -1.65
CA GLY A 130 -3.98 18.21 -0.82
C GLY A 130 -4.58 17.75 0.52
N GLY A 131 -4.08 16.65 1.09
CA GLY A 131 -4.58 16.11 2.35
C GLY A 131 -3.99 14.76 2.75
N SER A 132 -4.62 14.13 3.74
CA SER A 132 -4.18 12.83 4.26
C SER A 132 -4.34 11.71 3.24
N VAL A 133 -3.45 10.72 3.34
CA VAL A 133 -3.32 9.58 2.42
C VAL A 133 -3.49 8.29 3.21
N LEU A 134 -4.30 7.37 2.72
CA LEU A 134 -4.35 6.01 3.23
C LEU A 134 -3.36 5.14 2.46
N MET A 135 -2.34 4.60 3.13
CA MET A 135 -1.41 3.65 2.51
C MET A 135 -1.92 2.22 2.65
N VAL A 136 -2.05 1.50 1.54
CA VAL A 136 -2.49 0.10 1.51
C VAL A 136 -1.34 -0.77 1.01
N GLY A 137 -0.97 -1.79 1.77
CA GLY A 137 0.11 -2.70 1.39
C GLY A 137 0.17 -3.97 2.25
N ASP A 138 0.97 -4.94 1.84
CA ASP A 138 1.10 -6.23 2.52
C ASP A 138 2.29 -6.32 3.50
N GLN A 139 3.18 -5.32 3.48
CA GLN A 139 4.41 -5.33 4.25
C GLN A 139 4.40 -4.33 5.41
N MET A 140 4.60 -4.82 6.64
CA MET A 140 4.69 -3.95 7.81
C MET A 140 5.97 -3.11 7.80
N ILE A 141 7.09 -3.69 7.38
CA ILE A 141 8.40 -3.00 7.39
C ILE A 141 8.50 -1.94 6.29
N LYS A 142 7.74 -2.08 5.20
CA LYS A 142 7.73 -1.11 4.11
C LYS A 142 6.53 -0.19 4.22
N ASP A 143 5.34 -0.68 3.90
CA ASP A 143 4.16 0.16 3.67
C ASP A 143 3.65 0.78 4.97
N VAL A 144 3.43 -0.04 6.00
CA VAL A 144 2.95 0.44 7.31
C VAL A 144 3.98 1.37 7.95
N LEU A 145 5.26 0.97 7.94
CA LEU A 145 6.33 1.79 8.53
C LEU A 145 6.54 3.11 7.79
N SER A 146 6.38 3.14 6.46
CA SER A 146 6.43 4.37 5.67
C SER A 146 5.27 5.30 6.03
N ALA A 147 4.05 4.75 6.12
CA ALA A 147 2.85 5.50 6.46
C ALA A 147 2.92 6.08 7.87
N ASN A 148 3.27 5.25 8.86
CA ASN A 148 3.37 5.67 10.25
C ASN A 148 4.44 6.76 10.45
N ARG A 149 5.55 6.71 9.69
CA ARG A 149 6.57 7.77 9.72
C ARG A 149 6.15 9.06 9.04
N ALA A 150 5.19 8.99 8.12
CA ALA A 150 4.59 10.14 7.47
C ALA A 150 3.35 10.65 8.24
N ASP A 151 3.07 10.11 9.43
CA ASP A 151 1.87 10.38 10.21
C ASP A 151 0.55 10.13 9.43
N MET A 152 0.55 9.08 8.60
CA MET A 152 -0.55 8.69 7.73
C MET A 152 -1.16 7.34 8.14
N PRO A 153 -2.49 7.16 8.00
CA PRO A 153 -3.12 5.88 8.27
C PRO A 153 -2.68 4.81 7.26
N SER A 154 -2.68 3.56 7.71
CA SER A 154 -2.37 2.40 6.88
C SER A 154 -3.39 1.28 6.98
N VAL A 155 -3.53 0.53 5.89
CA VAL A 155 -4.25 -0.75 5.83
C VAL A 155 -3.26 -1.85 5.47
N LEU A 156 -3.12 -2.83 6.35
CA LEU A 156 -2.36 -4.04 6.08
C LEU A 156 -3.28 -5.11 5.48
N VAL A 157 -2.90 -5.62 4.31
CA VAL A 157 -3.58 -6.73 3.63
C VAL A 157 -2.73 -8.01 3.69
N PRO A 158 -3.32 -9.21 3.55
CA PRO A 158 -2.53 -10.40 3.33
C PRO A 158 -1.79 -10.30 2.00
N ARG A 159 -0.60 -10.90 1.95
CA ARG A 159 0.18 -10.98 0.72
C ARG A 159 -0.56 -11.79 -0.34
N ARG A 160 -0.70 -11.22 -1.54
CA ARG A 160 -1.14 -11.91 -2.75
C ARG A 160 0.01 -12.67 -3.42
N GLY A 161 -0.32 -13.85 -3.94
CA GLY A 161 0.61 -14.72 -4.66
C GLY A 161 1.72 -15.35 -3.80
N ASP A 162 2.38 -16.36 -4.36
CA ASP A 162 3.37 -17.19 -3.64
C ASP A 162 4.82 -16.70 -3.81
N GLY A 163 5.05 -15.72 -4.69
CA GLY A 163 6.37 -15.12 -4.97
C GLY A 163 6.72 -13.93 -4.06
N ASP A 164 7.98 -13.83 -3.64
CA ASP A 164 8.55 -12.69 -2.90
C ASP A 164 10.01 -12.50 -3.33
N ASP A 165 10.53 -11.28 -3.17
CA ASP A 165 11.97 -11.06 -3.27
C ASP A 165 12.69 -11.90 -2.19
N PRO A 166 13.79 -12.61 -2.53
CA PRO A 166 14.48 -13.48 -1.57
C PRO A 166 14.89 -12.76 -0.27
N ARG A 167 15.32 -11.50 -0.34
CA ARG A 167 15.71 -10.72 0.85
C ARG A 167 14.51 -10.42 1.72
N VAL A 168 13.36 -10.12 1.12
CA VAL A 168 12.11 -9.92 1.84
C VAL A 168 11.71 -11.22 2.54
N LYS A 169 11.67 -12.33 1.78
CA LYS A 169 11.27 -13.65 2.28
C LYS A 169 12.08 -14.11 3.49
N TYR A 170 13.41 -13.98 3.43
CA TYR A 170 14.29 -14.58 4.44
C TYR A 170 14.66 -13.63 5.59
N LEU A 171 14.57 -12.31 5.40
CA LEU A 171 14.96 -11.35 6.44
C LEU A 171 13.77 -10.58 7.01
N GLN A 172 12.87 -10.09 6.15
CA GLN A 172 11.79 -9.20 6.58
C GLN A 172 10.58 -9.97 7.11
N ARG A 173 10.11 -11.00 6.38
CA ARG A 173 8.92 -11.77 6.78
C ARG A 173 9.02 -12.42 8.17
N PRO A 174 10.16 -12.96 8.63
CA PRO A 174 10.29 -13.47 9.99
C PRO A 174 10.13 -12.38 11.06
N LEU A 175 10.68 -11.19 10.83
CA LEU A 175 10.53 -10.04 11.73
C LEU A 175 9.08 -9.54 11.74
N GLU A 176 8.43 -9.48 10.57
CA GLU A 176 7.02 -9.14 10.46
C GLU A 176 6.14 -10.17 11.18
N ALA A 177 6.44 -11.46 11.09
CA ALA A 177 5.69 -12.49 11.80
C ALA A 177 5.77 -12.32 13.34
N ALA A 178 6.94 -11.94 13.85
CA ALA A 178 7.12 -11.61 15.26
C ALA A 178 6.32 -10.34 15.65
N ALA A 179 6.35 -9.30 14.81
CA ALA A 179 5.56 -8.09 15.01
C ALA A 179 4.05 -8.36 14.97
N ARG A 180 3.57 -9.17 14.02
CA ARG A 180 2.16 -9.60 13.94
C ARG A 180 1.73 -10.31 15.22
N LYS A 181 2.55 -11.24 15.72
CA LYS A 181 2.29 -11.93 16.99
C LYS A 181 2.22 -10.94 18.16
N HIS A 182 3.12 -9.96 18.21
CA HIS A 182 3.15 -8.95 19.27
C HIS A 182 1.86 -8.10 19.30
N PHE A 183 1.35 -7.73 18.12
CA PHE A 183 0.13 -6.91 18.00
C PHE A 183 -1.18 -7.70 17.95
N GLY A 184 -1.15 -9.03 18.03
CA GLY A 184 -2.34 -9.86 17.88
C GLY A 184 -2.96 -9.78 16.48
N LEU A 185 -2.14 -9.53 15.45
CA LEU A 185 -2.55 -9.45 14.06
C LEU A 185 -2.71 -10.84 13.43
N PRO A 186 -3.52 -10.97 12.35
CA PRO A 186 -3.59 -12.16 11.53
C PRO A 186 -2.20 -12.61 11.04
N ARG A 187 -1.97 -13.92 11.09
CA ARG A 187 -0.74 -14.60 10.64
C ARG A 187 -0.97 -15.35 9.33
N THR A 188 -2.18 -15.81 9.06
CA THR A 188 -2.58 -16.42 7.79
C THR A 188 -3.61 -15.57 7.05
N GLN A 189 -3.84 -15.85 5.76
CA GLN A 189 -4.78 -15.07 4.94
C GLN A 189 -6.23 -15.24 5.43
N GLU A 190 -6.57 -16.41 5.96
CA GLU A 190 -7.91 -16.75 6.45
C GLU A 190 -8.28 -16.01 7.73
N GLU A 191 -7.28 -15.61 8.53
CA GLU A 191 -7.46 -14.88 9.78
C GLU A 191 -7.79 -13.38 9.55
N TYR A 192 -7.59 -12.85 8.33
CA TYR A 192 -7.93 -11.46 8.03
C TYR A 192 -9.45 -11.26 7.94
N PRO A 193 -9.96 -10.13 8.49
CA PRO A 193 -11.38 -9.82 8.41
C PRO A 193 -11.77 -9.45 6.98
N VAL A 194 -12.97 -9.88 6.55
CA VAL A 194 -13.51 -9.54 5.22
C VAL A 194 -13.75 -8.02 5.11
N ASP A 195 -14.29 -7.42 6.16
CA ASP A 195 -14.49 -5.98 6.25
C ASP A 195 -13.29 -5.29 6.92
N LEU A 196 -13.03 -4.04 6.53
CA LEU A 196 -12.00 -3.18 7.13
C LEU A 196 -12.19 -3.05 8.65
N LYS A 197 -11.13 -3.35 9.41
CA LYS A 197 -11.14 -3.35 10.87
C LYS A 197 -9.94 -2.59 11.45
N THR A 198 -10.18 -1.71 12.42
CA THR A 198 -9.13 -1.02 13.20
C THR A 198 -8.40 -1.98 14.16
N VAL A 199 -7.09 -1.75 14.36
CA VAL A 199 -6.18 -2.61 15.15
C VAL A 199 -5.79 -2.00 16.48
#